data_AF-A0A928EG16-F1
#
_entry.id   AF-A0A928EG16-F1
#
_cell.length_a   1.000
_cell.length_b   1.000
_cell.length_c   1.000
_cell.angle_alpha   90.00
_cell.angle_beta   90.00
_cell.angle_gamma   90.00
#
_symmetry.space_group_name_H-M   'P 1'
#
loop_
_entity.id
_entity.type
_entity.pdbx_description
1 polymer ?
#
loop_
_entity_poly.entity_id
_entity_poly.type
_entity_poly.pdbx_seq_one_letter_code
_entity_poly.pdbx_strand_id
1 'polypeptide(L)'
;RKAIWFARIAVAIVFFLNVMCAVQFVTWPESYAPSYGLPPTPESYAMVAGLGVAFLMWNVTYPAVIASPTRFRALFVVVLCQQLIGLVGESWILWQLVGAGLGGSLMAGGILRFIIFDAGGLVLMLAAFIVLQLRK
;
A
#
# COMPACT_ATOMS: atom_id res chain seq x y z
N ARG A 1 -3.75 25.86 -8.48
CA ARG A 1 -2.59 25.25 -9.18
C ARG A 1 -1.63 24.52 -8.23
N LYS A 2 -1.01 25.18 -7.23
CA LYS A 2 -0.07 24.52 -6.30
C LYS A 2 -0.67 23.31 -5.55
N ALA A 3 -1.88 23.46 -5.00
CA ALA A 3 -2.59 22.36 -4.32
C ALA A 3 -2.89 21.14 -5.21
N ILE A 4 -3.18 21.38 -6.50
CA ILE A 4 -3.40 20.29 -7.47
C ILE A 4 -2.10 19.52 -7.67
N TRP A 5 -0.98 20.21 -7.89
CA TRP A 5 0.32 19.55 -8.03
C TRP A 5 0.76 18.82 -6.77
N PHE A 6 0.51 19.38 -5.59
CA PHE A 6 0.76 18.69 -4.34
C PHE A 6 -0.02 17.37 -4.24
N ALA A 7 -1.33 17.38 -4.54
CA ALA A 7 -2.14 16.17 -4.61
C ALA A 7 -1.62 15.15 -5.62
N ARG A 8 -1.25 15.60 -6.83
CA ARG A 8 -0.69 14.70 -7.85
C ARG A 8 0.59 14.02 -7.38
N ILE A 9 1.52 14.80 -6.84
CA ILE A 9 2.82 14.29 -6.40
C ILE A 9 2.64 13.35 -5.20
N ALA A 10 1.83 13.74 -4.21
CA ALA A 10 1.53 12.93 -3.04
C ALA A 10 0.99 11.54 -3.42
N VAL A 11 -0.05 11.50 -4.27
CA VAL A 11 -0.66 10.24 -4.71
C VAL A 11 0.28 9.47 -5.64
N ALA A 12 1.05 10.14 -6.49
CA ALA A 12 2.02 9.49 -7.38
C ALA A 12 3.18 8.81 -6.64
N ILE A 13 3.67 9.40 -5.54
CA ILE A 13 4.71 8.78 -4.71
C ILE A 13 4.19 7.48 -4.10
N VAL A 14 3.01 7.50 -3.50
CA VAL A 14 2.40 6.31 -2.89
C VAL A 14 2.11 5.25 -3.96
N PHE A 15 1.54 5.65 -5.09
CA PHE A 15 1.28 4.77 -6.24
C PHE A 15 2.57 4.09 -6.73
N PHE A 16 3.64 4.86 -6.92
CA PHE A 16 4.91 4.33 -7.41
C PHE A 16 5.49 3.29 -6.45
N LEU A 17 5.49 3.57 -5.16
CA LEU A 17 6.04 2.66 -4.15
C LEU A 17 5.20 1.38 -4.04
N ASN A 18 3.87 1.48 -4.11
CA ASN A 18 2.98 0.32 -4.17
C ASN A 18 3.21 -0.54 -5.42
N VAL A 19 3.26 0.09 -6.60
CA VAL A 19 3.48 -0.62 -7.86
C VAL A 19 4.86 -1.26 -7.90
N MET A 20 5.89 -0.59 -7.37
CA MET A 20 7.23 -1.16 -7.25
C MET A 20 7.21 -2.43 -6.38
N CYS A 21 6.56 -2.39 -5.21
CA CYS A 21 6.42 -3.56 -4.34
C CYS A 21 5.65 -4.69 -5.06
N ALA A 22 4.56 -4.34 -5.73
CA ALA A 22 3.74 -5.29 -6.48
C ALA A 22 4.54 -6.00 -7.60
N VAL A 23 5.29 -5.23 -8.38
CA VAL A 23 6.18 -5.76 -9.43
C VAL A 23 7.24 -6.66 -8.82
N GLN A 24 7.87 -6.25 -7.73
CA GLN A 24 8.89 -7.05 -7.05
C GLN A 24 8.34 -8.42 -6.58
N PHE A 25 7.11 -8.46 -6.06
CA PHE A 25 6.47 -9.71 -5.66
C PHE A 25 6.18 -10.63 -6.84
N VAL A 26 5.85 -10.07 -8.00
CA VAL A 26 5.61 -10.85 -9.23
C VAL A 26 6.92 -11.35 -9.86
N THR A 27 7.97 -10.53 -9.88
CA THR A 27 9.20 -10.82 -10.61
C THR A 27 10.24 -11.59 -9.80
N TRP A 28 10.25 -11.44 -8.47
CA TRP A 28 11.19 -12.11 -7.56
C TRP A 28 10.49 -12.74 -6.34
N PRO A 29 9.40 -13.51 -6.52
CA PRO A 29 8.62 -14.06 -5.41
C PRO A 29 9.44 -14.88 -4.41
N GLU A 30 10.50 -15.55 -4.88
CA GLU A 30 11.43 -16.33 -4.07
C GLU A 30 12.18 -15.49 -3.03
N SER A 31 12.42 -14.20 -3.32
CA SER A 31 13.08 -13.28 -2.41
C SER A 31 12.16 -12.83 -1.27
N TYR A 32 10.84 -12.93 -1.45
CA TYR A 32 9.85 -12.42 -0.51
C TYR A 32 9.08 -13.53 0.23
N ALA A 33 9.02 -14.76 -0.28
CA ALA A 33 8.39 -15.90 0.38
C ALA A 33 8.83 -16.14 1.84
N PRO A 34 10.13 -16.00 2.21
CA PRO A 34 10.56 -16.14 3.61
C PRO A 34 9.91 -15.13 4.55
N SER A 35 9.56 -13.94 4.04
CA SER A 35 8.88 -12.89 4.83
C SER A 35 7.43 -13.26 5.15
N TYR A 36 6.87 -14.27 4.49
CA TYR A 36 5.54 -14.81 4.75
C TYR A 36 5.60 -16.15 5.51
N GLY A 37 6.79 -16.58 5.96
CA GLY A 37 6.97 -17.89 6.60
C GLY A 37 6.71 -19.08 5.66
N LEU A 38 6.76 -18.84 4.35
CA LEU A 38 6.48 -19.86 3.35
C LEU A 38 7.75 -20.67 3.01
N PRO A 39 7.65 -22.00 2.84
CA PRO A 39 8.77 -22.82 2.42
C PRO A 39 9.17 -22.51 0.97
N PRO A 40 10.41 -22.82 0.55
CA PRO A 40 10.89 -22.54 -0.82
C PRO A 40 10.32 -23.56 -1.83
N THR A 41 9.02 -23.45 -2.14
CA THR A 41 8.31 -24.30 -3.09
C THR A 41 7.63 -23.47 -4.19
N PRO A 42 7.35 -24.06 -5.36
CA PRO A 42 6.65 -23.37 -6.45
C PRO A 42 5.29 -22.79 -6.03
N GLU A 43 4.55 -23.47 -5.15
CA GLU A 43 3.25 -23.03 -4.65
C GLU A 43 3.39 -21.75 -3.81
N SER A 44 4.40 -21.70 -2.93
CA SER A 44 4.72 -20.50 -2.15
C SER A 44 5.04 -19.30 -3.02
N TYR A 45 5.81 -19.51 -4.10
CA TYR A 45 6.16 -18.45 -5.04
C TYR A 45 4.95 -17.96 -5.82
N ALA A 46 4.06 -18.87 -6.23
CA ALA A 46 2.80 -18.52 -6.86
C ALA A 46 1.89 -17.71 -5.92
N MET A 47 1.86 -18.03 -4.61
CA MET A 47 1.12 -17.24 -3.62
C MET A 47 1.65 -15.80 -3.52
N VAL A 48 2.98 -15.63 -3.43
CA VAL A 48 3.61 -14.30 -3.36
C VAL A 48 3.39 -13.50 -4.65
N ALA A 49 3.55 -14.13 -5.82
CA ALA A 49 3.26 -13.48 -7.10
C ALA A 49 1.78 -13.07 -7.19
N GLY A 50 0.87 -13.92 -6.71
CA GLY A 50 -0.56 -13.62 -6.61
C GLY A 50 -0.85 -12.40 -5.72
N LEU A 51 -0.17 -12.27 -4.58
CA LEU A 51 -0.24 -11.06 -3.75
C LEU A 51 0.24 -9.82 -4.50
N GLY A 52 1.30 -9.93 -5.29
CA GLY A 52 1.75 -8.85 -6.17
C GLY A 52 0.69 -8.42 -7.19
N VAL A 53 0.00 -9.36 -7.82
CA VAL A 53 -1.13 -9.06 -8.74
C VAL A 53 -2.28 -8.38 -7.98
N ALA A 54 -2.63 -8.86 -6.79
CA ALA A 54 -3.66 -8.24 -5.95
C ALA A 54 -3.30 -6.80 -5.57
N PHE A 55 -2.02 -6.53 -5.26
CA PHE A 55 -1.51 -5.17 -5.03
C PHE A 55 -1.64 -4.28 -6.25
N LEU A 56 -1.37 -4.78 -7.47
CA LEU A 56 -1.60 -4.01 -8.70
C LEU A 56 -3.08 -3.67 -8.88
N MET A 57 -3.98 -4.64 -8.66
CA MET A 57 -5.43 -4.42 -8.72
C MET A 57 -5.89 -3.35 -7.72
N TRP A 58 -5.31 -3.36 -6.52
CA TRP A 58 -5.59 -2.36 -5.48
C TRP A 58 -5.21 -0.94 -5.91
N ASN A 59 -4.26 -0.78 -6.83
CA ASN A 59 -3.76 0.54 -7.25
C ASN A 59 -4.45 1.11 -8.51
N VAL A 60 -5.43 0.41 -9.10
CA VAL A 60 -6.09 0.80 -10.37
C VAL A 60 -6.80 2.17 -10.29
N THR A 61 -7.22 2.59 -9.11
CA THR A 61 -7.89 3.88 -8.86
C THR A 61 -6.92 5.08 -8.89
N TYR A 62 -5.64 4.87 -8.58
CA TYR A 62 -4.65 5.93 -8.40
C TYR A 62 -4.37 6.74 -9.68
N PRO A 63 -4.19 6.14 -10.88
CA PRO A 63 -3.91 6.89 -12.11
C PRO A 63 -4.94 7.98 -12.43
N ALA A 64 -6.24 7.72 -12.20
CA ALA A 64 -7.29 8.72 -12.41
C ALA A 64 -7.15 9.89 -11.42
N VAL A 65 -6.86 9.60 -10.15
CA VAL A 65 -6.64 10.61 -9.12
C VAL A 65 -5.40 11.46 -9.42
N ILE A 66 -4.30 10.84 -9.87
CA ILE A 66 -3.09 11.56 -10.30
C ILE A 66 -3.38 12.43 -11.53
N ALA A 67 -4.11 11.91 -12.52
CA ALA A 67 -4.42 12.66 -13.73
C ALA A 67 -5.28 13.89 -13.44
N SER A 68 -6.31 13.77 -12.59
CA SER A 68 -7.18 14.91 -12.27
C SER A 68 -7.86 14.77 -10.89
N PRO A 69 -7.18 15.16 -9.79
CA PRO A 69 -7.70 14.94 -8.44
C PRO A 69 -8.94 15.79 -8.13
N THR A 70 -9.15 16.90 -8.86
CA THR A 70 -10.34 17.76 -8.72
C THR A 70 -11.56 17.22 -9.44
N ARG A 71 -11.37 16.46 -10.53
CA ARG A 71 -12.44 15.77 -11.27
C ARG A 71 -12.82 14.47 -10.58
N PHE A 72 -11.83 13.67 -10.17
CA PHE A 72 -12.03 12.34 -9.59
C PHE A 72 -12.01 12.35 -8.05
N ARG A 73 -12.79 13.25 -7.43
CA ARG A 73 -12.79 13.43 -5.96
C ARG A 73 -13.26 12.19 -5.22
N ALA A 74 -14.32 11.53 -5.71
CA ALA A 74 -14.82 10.29 -5.13
C ALA A 74 -13.75 9.20 -5.16
N LEU A 75 -13.00 9.06 -6.27
CA LEU A 75 -11.90 8.11 -6.35
C LEU A 75 -10.74 8.45 -5.39
N PHE A 76 -10.48 9.73 -5.13
CA PHE A 76 -9.50 10.10 -4.11
C PHE A 76 -9.95 9.60 -2.72
N VAL A 77 -11.23 9.76 -2.36
CA VAL A 77 -11.75 9.19 -1.11
C VAL A 77 -11.59 7.66 -1.09
N VAL A 78 -11.87 6.98 -2.21
CA VAL A 78 -11.65 5.53 -2.33
C VAL A 78 -10.18 5.17 -2.12
N VAL A 79 -9.23 5.91 -2.71
CA VAL A 79 -7.79 5.72 -2.48
C VAL A 79 -7.40 5.87 -1.00
N LEU A 80 -7.98 6.85 -0.30
CA LEU A 80 -7.74 7.01 1.15
C LEU A 80 -8.32 5.83 1.94
N CYS A 81 -9.53 5.36 1.60
CA CYS A 81 -10.12 4.19 2.22
C CYS A 81 -9.30 2.92 1.95
N GLN A 82 -8.80 2.75 0.72
CA GLN A 82 -7.91 1.66 0.35
C GLN A 82 -6.65 1.65 1.20
N GLN A 83 -6.02 2.80 1.41
CA GLN A 83 -4.84 2.93 2.25
C GLN A 83 -5.15 2.66 3.74
N LEU A 84 -6.31 3.12 4.23
CA LEU A 84 -6.75 2.87 5.59
C LEU A 84 -7.04 1.39 5.86
N ILE A 85 -7.63 0.68 4.88
CA ILE A 85 -7.89 -0.76 4.99
C ILE A 85 -6.58 -1.53 5.10
N GLY A 86 -5.56 -1.18 4.28
CA GLY A 86 -4.22 -1.76 4.39
C GLY A 86 -3.64 -1.55 5.79
N LEU A 87 -3.59 -0.30 6.26
CA LEU A 87 -3.08 0.05 7.59
C LEU A 87 -3.76 -0.71 8.73
N VAL A 88 -5.09 -0.73 8.74
CA VAL A 88 -5.86 -1.42 9.79
C VAL A 88 -5.68 -2.93 9.70
N GLY A 89 -5.74 -3.50 8.49
CA GLY A 89 -5.57 -4.93 8.26
C GLY A 89 -4.20 -5.43 8.70
N GLU A 90 -3.14 -4.72 8.33
CA GLU A 90 -1.77 -5.08 8.69
C GLU A 90 -1.50 -4.91 10.18
N SER A 91 -2.02 -3.83 10.78
CA SER A 91 -1.96 -3.63 12.23
C SER A 91 -2.65 -4.77 13.00
N TRP A 92 -3.79 -5.24 12.48
CA TRP A 92 -4.51 -6.38 13.04
C TRP A 92 -3.73 -7.68 12.90
N ILE A 93 -3.08 -7.92 11.76
CA ILE A 93 -2.23 -9.11 11.56
C ILE A 93 -1.02 -9.07 12.49
N LEU A 94 -0.33 -7.92 12.61
CA LEU A 94 0.80 -7.76 13.52
C LEU A 94 0.39 -8.03 14.98
N TRP A 95 -0.77 -7.52 15.40
CA TRP A 95 -1.31 -7.77 16.73
C TRP A 95 -1.52 -9.27 17.00
N GLN A 96 -2.07 -10.00 16.03
CA GLN A 96 -2.21 -11.46 16.13
C GLN A 96 -0.86 -12.18 16.21
N LEU A 97 0.14 -11.77 15.43
CA LEU A 97 1.49 -12.35 15.48
C LEU A 97 2.16 -12.10 16.84
N VAL A 98 2.02 -10.90 17.41
CA VAL A 98 2.53 -10.59 18.75
C VAL A 98 1.83 -11.46 19.80
N GLY A 99 0.51 -11.59 19.73
CA GLY A 99 -0.27 -12.46 20.64
C GLY A 99 0.13 -13.94 20.56
N ALA A 100 0.54 -14.40 19.38
CA ALA A 100 1.05 -15.76 19.16
C ALA A 100 2.54 -15.94 19.52
N GLY A 101 3.22 -14.91 20.07
CA GLY A 101 4.64 -14.96 20.43
C GLY A 101 5.61 -14.83 19.23
N LEU A 102 5.10 -14.47 18.05
CA LEU A 102 5.86 -14.34 16.79
C LEU A 102 6.24 -12.88 16.48
N GLY A 103 6.14 -11.96 17.44
CA GLY A 103 6.39 -10.53 17.23
C GLY A 103 7.84 -10.18 16.81
N GLY A 104 8.81 -11.05 17.13
CA GLY A 104 10.21 -10.90 16.69
C GLY A 104 10.52 -11.61 15.36
N SER A 105 9.53 -12.22 14.70
CA SER A 105 9.75 -12.97 13.47
C SER A 105 10.05 -12.06 12.28
N LEU A 106 10.66 -12.63 11.24
CA LEU A 106 10.86 -11.94 9.95
C LEU A 106 9.53 -11.45 9.36
N MET A 107 8.44 -12.21 9.56
CA MET A 107 7.10 -11.87 9.11
C MET A 107 6.54 -10.64 9.82
N ALA A 108 6.66 -10.57 11.14
CA ALA A 108 6.28 -9.39 11.90
C ALA A 108 7.07 -8.14 11.46
N GLY A 109 8.37 -8.30 11.19
CA GLY A 109 9.21 -7.22 10.64
C GLY A 109 8.79 -6.79 9.23
N GLY A 110 8.36 -7.72 8.37
CA GLY A 110 7.80 -7.43 7.06
C GLY A 110 6.51 -6.61 7.15
N ILE A 111 5.56 -7.05 7.97
CA ILE A 111 4.27 -6.37 8.19
C ILE A 111 4.48 -4.97 8.77
N LEU A 112 5.41 -4.80 9.71
CA LEU A 112 5.70 -3.48 10.28
C LEU A 112 6.16 -2.46 9.22
N ARG A 113 6.94 -2.90 8.21
CA ARG A 113 7.36 -2.02 7.12
C ARG A 113 6.17 -1.56 6.28
N PHE A 114 5.22 -2.46 6.00
CA PHE A 114 3.99 -2.09 5.32
C PHE A 114 3.14 -1.12 6.16
N ILE A 115 2.98 -1.36 7.47
CA ILE A 115 2.28 -0.43 8.38
C ILE A 115 2.89 0.98 8.33
N ILE A 116 4.22 1.09 8.40
CA ILE A 116 4.92 2.38 8.32
C ILE A 116 4.67 3.06 6.98
N PHE A 117 4.76 2.30 5.90
CA PHE A 117 4.49 2.79 4.56
C PHE A 117 3.04 3.27 4.40
N ASP A 118 2.08 2.47 4.85
CA ASP A 118 0.66 2.75 4.75
C ASP A 118 0.25 3.96 5.60
N ALA A 119 0.75 4.05 6.82
CA ALA A 119 0.52 5.21 7.70
C ALA A 119 1.10 6.49 7.09
N GLY A 120 2.35 6.44 6.60
CA GLY A 120 3.00 7.58 5.96
C GLY A 120 2.28 8.03 4.68
N GLY A 121 1.91 7.07 3.83
CA GLY A 121 1.15 7.30 2.61
C GLY A 121 -0.23 7.89 2.89
N LEU A 122 -0.95 7.35 3.87
CA LEU A 122 -2.27 7.85 4.29
C LEU A 122 -2.19 9.30 4.77
N VAL A 123 -1.24 9.62 5.67
CA VAL A 123 -1.06 10.97 6.18
C VAL A 123 -0.73 11.95 5.05
N LEU A 124 0.21 11.59 4.16
CA LEU A 124 0.60 12.42 3.02
C LEU A 124 -0.58 12.69 2.08
N MET A 125 -1.30 11.65 1.68
CA MET A 125 -2.44 11.77 0.76
C MET A 125 -3.62 12.50 1.41
N LEU A 126 -3.89 12.26 2.70
CA LEU A 126 -4.95 12.95 3.44
C LEU A 126 -4.66 14.44 3.57
N ALA A 127 -3.43 14.82 3.90
CA ALA A 127 -3.01 16.23 3.91
C ALA A 127 -3.21 16.88 2.54
N ALA A 128 -2.86 16.18 1.46
CA ALA A 128 -3.05 16.67 0.11
C ALA A 128 -4.54 16.79 -0.27
N PHE A 129 -5.38 15.85 0.16
CA PHE A 129 -6.82 15.92 0.00
C PHE A 129 -7.41 17.13 0.73
N ILE A 130 -7.07 17.34 2.00
CA ILE A 130 -7.54 18.48 2.81
C ILE A 130 -7.13 19.81 2.16
N VAL A 131 -5.86 19.97 1.79
CA VAL A 131 -5.38 21.18 1.10
C VAL A 131 -6.12 21.42 -0.22
N LEU A 132 -6.49 20.35 -0.94
CA LEU A 132 -7.28 20.45 -2.15
C LEU A 132 -8.75 20.86 -1.88
N GLN A 133 -9.32 20.50 -0.73
CA GLN A 133 -10.67 20.95 -0.34
C GLN A 133 -10.70 22.40 0.11
N LEU A 134 -9.72 22.83 0.91
CA LEU A 134 -9.65 24.20 1.45
C LEU A 134 -9.36 25.28 0.39
N ARG A 135 -8.94 24.89 -0.82
CA ARG A 135 -8.59 25.79 -1.92
C ARG A 135 -9.50 25.68 -3.14
N LYS A 136 -10.66 25.04 -2.98
CA LYS A 136 -11.77 25.15 -3.93
C LYS A 136 -12.61 26.35 -3.58
#